data_AF-A0A919PN60-F1
#
_entry.id   AF-A0A919PN60-F1
#
_cell.length_a   1.000
_cell.length_b   1.000
_cell.length_c   1.000
_cell.angle_alpha   90.00
_cell.angle_beta   90.00
_cell.angle_gamma   90.00
#
_symmetry.space_group_name_H-M   'P 1'
#
loop_
_entity.id
_entity.type
_entity.pdbx_description
1 polymer ?
#
loop_
_entity_poly.entity_id
_entity_poly.type
_entity_poly.pdbx_seq_one_letter_code
_entity_poly.pdbx_strand_id
1 'polypeptide(L)'
;MPQDDQFEESRVRVTMAVTDCLHRYARAVDRCDWDSVRACYHDNAFDHHGAYRGGVDGLIEDMKARHAQLDSSVHFITNVIVDLPDPDVALVESYCLCYLRRRELEASGAQQMTTVKCRYLDKFTPDAVGRWRIASRMVLFDELCVGEIRDSRPPAATRSERDRKDPLWVFLDRGADWNSADYAAGSKRQ
;
A
#
# COMPACT_ATOMS: atom_id res chain seq x y z
N MET A 1 -28.13 -25.25 -5.89
CA MET A 1 -29.12 -24.18 -6.13
C MET A 1 -29.20 -23.20 -4.93
N PRO A 2 -29.42 -23.58 -3.66
CA PRO A 2 -29.23 -22.64 -2.52
C PRO A 2 -27.79 -22.55 -1.99
N GLN A 3 -27.01 -23.64 -2.06
CA GLN A 3 -25.62 -23.68 -1.58
C GLN A 3 -24.65 -22.88 -2.45
N ASP A 4 -24.93 -22.75 -3.74
CA ASP A 4 -24.08 -22.02 -4.70
C ASP A 4 -24.14 -20.50 -4.46
N ASP A 5 -25.30 -19.99 -4.05
CA ASP A 5 -25.54 -18.56 -3.81
C ASP A 5 -24.84 -18.07 -2.53
N GLN A 6 -24.86 -18.88 -1.47
CA GLN A 6 -24.15 -18.58 -0.22
C GLN A 6 -22.63 -18.68 -0.38
N PHE A 7 -22.14 -19.58 -1.24
CA PHE A 7 -20.73 -19.67 -1.58
C PHE A 7 -20.28 -18.45 -2.40
N GLU A 8 -21.08 -18.01 -3.37
CA GLU A 8 -20.78 -16.82 -4.17
C GLU A 8 -20.83 -15.54 -3.31
N GLU A 9 -21.81 -15.40 -2.41
CA GLU A 9 -21.86 -14.26 -1.47
C GLU A 9 -20.63 -14.22 -0.55
N SER A 10 -20.21 -15.39 -0.06
CA SER A 10 -18.97 -15.53 0.72
C SER A 10 -17.75 -15.12 -0.12
N ARG A 11 -17.66 -15.59 -1.36
CA ARG A 11 -16.57 -15.26 -2.28
C ARG A 11 -16.47 -13.77 -2.56
N VAL A 12 -17.60 -13.09 -2.77
CA VAL A 12 -17.63 -11.63 -2.96
C VAL A 12 -17.11 -10.91 -1.72
N ARG A 13 -17.58 -11.29 -0.52
CA ARG A 13 -17.13 -10.69 0.74
C ARG A 13 -15.64 -10.89 0.99
N VAL A 14 -15.12 -12.10 0.77
CA VAL A 14 -13.69 -12.40 0.93
C VAL A 14 -12.87 -11.61 -0.08
N THR A 15 -13.27 -11.62 -1.36
CA THR A 15 -12.60 -10.86 -2.43
C THR A 15 -12.52 -9.38 -2.08
N MET A 16 -13.61 -8.77 -1.62
CA MET A 16 -13.62 -7.36 -1.19
C MET A 16 -12.71 -7.12 0.02
N ALA A 17 -12.75 -8.00 1.03
CA ALA A 17 -11.95 -7.85 2.24
C ALA A 17 -10.44 -7.94 1.97
N VAL A 18 -9.99 -8.91 1.17
CA VAL A 18 -8.58 -9.05 0.81
C VAL A 18 -8.12 -7.90 -0.10
N THR A 19 -8.95 -7.50 -1.07
CA THR A 19 -8.66 -6.37 -1.96
C THR A 19 -8.52 -5.06 -1.17
N ASP A 20 -9.43 -4.80 -0.23
CA ASP A 20 -9.35 -3.63 0.65
C ASP A 20 -8.10 -3.70 1.56
N CYS A 21 -7.73 -4.89 2.06
CA CYS A 21 -6.47 -5.05 2.79
C CYS A 21 -5.24 -4.71 1.94
N LEU A 22 -5.20 -5.12 0.66
CA LEU A 22 -4.12 -4.78 -0.27
C LEU A 22 -4.03 -3.27 -0.52
N HIS A 23 -5.16 -2.60 -0.73
CA HIS A 23 -5.19 -1.14 -0.91
C HIS A 23 -4.77 -0.39 0.36
N ARG A 24 -5.20 -0.86 1.55
CA ARG A 24 -4.78 -0.30 2.83
C ARG A 24 -3.28 -0.49 3.06
N TYR A 25 -2.72 -1.65 2.70
CA TYR A 25 -1.27 -1.89 2.72
C TYR A 25 -0.53 -0.89 1.82
N ALA A 26 -0.94 -0.74 0.55
CA ALA A 26 -0.32 0.18 -0.39
C ALA A 26 -0.33 1.63 0.13
N ARG A 27 -1.49 2.11 0.59
CA ARG A 27 -1.63 3.43 1.22
C ARG A 27 -0.70 3.60 2.43
N ALA A 28 -0.62 2.58 3.29
CA ALA A 28 0.20 2.62 4.50
C ALA A 28 1.69 2.73 4.17
N VAL A 29 2.18 1.94 3.20
CA VAL A 29 3.57 2.03 2.70
C VAL A 29 3.87 3.41 2.10
N ASP A 30 2.97 3.94 1.27
CA ASP A 30 3.15 5.23 0.64
C ASP A 30 3.22 6.39 1.64
N ARG A 31 2.51 6.25 2.77
CA ARG A 31 2.47 7.21 3.89
C ARG A 31 3.40 6.89 5.06
N CYS A 32 4.29 5.90 4.92
CA CYS A 32 5.17 5.43 5.99
C CYS A 32 4.42 5.13 7.31
N ASP A 33 3.16 4.68 7.23
CA ASP A 33 2.33 4.35 8.38
C ASP A 33 2.55 2.88 8.77
N TRP A 34 3.67 2.62 9.43
CA TRP A 34 4.18 1.27 9.68
C TRP A 34 3.27 0.43 10.58
N ASP A 35 2.51 1.06 11.48
CA ASP A 35 1.51 0.38 12.30
C ASP A 35 0.36 -0.15 11.43
N SER A 36 -0.09 0.65 10.45
CA SER A 36 -1.09 0.22 9.48
C SER A 36 -0.55 -0.86 8.54
N VAL A 37 0.73 -0.80 8.15
CA VAL A 37 1.39 -1.89 7.42
C VAL A 37 1.36 -3.18 8.26
N ARG A 38 1.72 -3.10 9.55
CA ARG A 38 1.75 -4.27 10.43
C ARG A 38 0.37 -4.90 10.58
N ALA A 39 -0.67 -4.08 10.69
CA ALA A 39 -2.05 -4.51 10.87
C ALA A 39 -2.61 -5.31 9.68
N CYS A 40 -2.01 -5.21 8.49
CA CYS A 40 -2.37 -6.00 7.31
C CYS A 40 -1.92 -7.47 7.40
N TYR A 41 -1.00 -7.80 8.29
CA TYR A 41 -0.41 -9.13 8.40
C TYR A 41 -0.79 -9.84 9.70
N HIS A 42 -0.70 -11.17 9.69
CA HIS A 42 -0.67 -11.96 10.93
C HIS A 42 0.64 -11.76 11.69
N ASP A 43 0.63 -12.02 13.00
CA ASP A 43 1.80 -11.83 13.86
C ASP A 43 2.97 -12.71 13.42
N ASN A 44 2.67 -13.95 13.03
CA ASN A 44 3.62 -14.95 12.54
C ASN A 44 3.76 -14.98 11.01
N ALA A 45 3.30 -13.95 10.30
CA ALA A 45 3.34 -13.95 8.85
C ALA A 45 4.78 -13.87 8.30
N PHE A 46 4.96 -14.42 7.10
CA PHE A 46 6.25 -14.46 6.40
C PHE A 46 6.19 -13.69 5.08
N ASP A 47 7.21 -12.89 4.78
CA ASP A 47 7.32 -12.14 3.53
C ASP A 47 8.64 -12.47 2.82
N HIS A 48 8.52 -12.90 1.57
CA HIS A 48 9.63 -13.00 0.62
C HIS A 48 9.56 -11.82 -0.35
N HIS A 49 10.34 -10.79 -0.04
CA HIS A 49 10.39 -9.52 -0.75
C HIS A 49 11.70 -9.38 -1.55
N GLY A 50 12.06 -10.42 -2.30
CA GLY A 50 13.34 -10.51 -2.99
C GLY A 50 14.50 -10.77 -2.02
N ALA A 51 15.32 -9.75 -1.77
CA ALA A 51 16.48 -9.85 -0.87
C ALA A 51 16.05 -10.03 0.61
N TYR A 52 14.91 -9.46 0.98
CA TYR A 52 14.32 -9.67 2.30
C TYR A 52 13.54 -10.99 2.35
N ARG A 53 13.80 -11.81 3.37
CA ARG A 53 13.08 -13.06 3.66
C ARG A 53 12.94 -13.22 5.17
N GLY A 54 11.74 -13.06 5.71
CA GLY A 54 11.55 -13.13 7.15
C GLY A 54 10.17 -12.70 7.63
N GLY A 55 10.08 -12.46 8.94
CA GLY A 55 8.86 -12.01 9.60
C GLY A 55 8.58 -10.51 9.41
N VAL A 56 7.33 -10.13 9.57
CA VAL A 56 6.83 -8.78 9.21
C VAL A 56 7.56 -7.64 9.92
N ASP A 57 7.98 -7.82 11.18
CA ASP A 57 8.68 -6.75 11.90
C ASP A 57 10.05 -6.43 11.26
N GLY A 58 10.76 -7.46 10.79
CA GLY A 58 11.99 -7.26 10.02
C GLY A 58 11.74 -6.65 8.65
N LEU A 59 10.62 -7.01 8.00
CA LEU A 59 10.21 -6.40 6.72
C LEU A 59 9.97 -4.90 6.91
N ILE A 60 9.31 -4.52 8.01
CA ILE A 60 9.05 -3.10 8.32
C ILE A 60 10.34 -2.32 8.50
N GLU A 61 11.34 -2.87 9.18
CA GLU A 61 12.66 -2.22 9.29
C GLU A 61 13.38 -2.10 7.93
N ASP A 62 13.30 -3.13 7.09
CA ASP A 62 13.81 -3.06 5.70
C ASP A 62 13.10 -1.96 4.89
N MET A 63 11.76 -1.90 4.96
CA MET A 63 10.97 -0.87 4.30
C MET A 63 11.30 0.53 4.81
N LYS A 64 11.46 0.73 6.12
CA LYS A 64 11.90 2.02 6.68
C LYS A 64 13.22 2.47 6.07
N ALA A 65 14.20 1.56 5.96
CA ALA A 65 15.49 1.86 5.35
C ALA A 65 15.36 2.22 3.86
N ARG A 66 14.60 1.43 3.09
CA ARG A 66 14.37 1.69 1.66
C ARG A 66 13.63 3.00 1.40
N HIS A 67 12.68 3.36 2.27
CA HIS A 67 11.82 4.53 2.11
C HIS A 67 12.41 5.82 2.69
N ALA A 68 13.53 5.76 3.41
CA ALA A 68 14.15 6.92 4.08
C ALA A 68 14.54 8.06 3.13
N GLN A 69 14.93 7.74 1.89
CA GLN A 69 15.36 8.71 0.88
C GLN A 69 14.27 9.07 -0.14
N LEU A 70 13.06 8.49 0.00
CA LEU A 70 11.98 8.71 -0.94
C LEU A 70 11.13 9.92 -0.53
N ASP A 71 10.94 10.86 -1.44
CA ASP A 71 10.05 12.00 -1.24
C ASP A 71 8.65 11.78 -1.84
N SER A 72 8.50 10.79 -2.73
CA SER A 72 7.24 10.31 -3.27
C SER A 72 7.27 8.79 -3.44
N SER A 73 6.16 8.14 -3.12
CA SER A 73 5.91 6.71 -3.34
C SER A 73 4.43 6.55 -3.68
N VAL A 74 4.14 5.83 -4.76
CA VAL A 74 2.77 5.47 -5.12
C VAL A 74 2.76 4.01 -5.58
N HIS A 75 1.94 3.20 -4.91
CA HIS A 75 1.70 1.79 -5.27
C HIS A 75 0.30 1.64 -5.87
N PHE A 76 0.24 1.22 -7.13
CA PHE A 76 -0.99 0.86 -7.81
C PHE A 76 -1.19 -0.65 -7.71
N ILE A 77 -2.16 -1.07 -6.91
CA ILE A 77 -2.61 -2.47 -6.88
C ILE A 77 -3.71 -2.64 -7.93
N THR A 78 -3.50 -3.57 -8.86
CA THR A 78 -4.46 -3.86 -9.94
C THR A 78 -4.60 -5.35 -10.13
N ASN A 79 -5.57 -5.77 -10.97
CA ASN A 79 -5.73 -7.15 -11.41
C ASN A 79 -5.69 -8.16 -10.25
N VAL A 80 -6.53 -7.92 -9.22
CA VAL A 80 -6.63 -8.79 -8.05
C VAL A 80 -7.47 -10.02 -8.42
N ILE A 81 -6.84 -11.19 -8.39
CA ILE A 81 -7.45 -12.48 -8.67
C ILE A 81 -7.42 -13.30 -7.40
N VAL A 82 -8.58 -13.86 -7.01
CA VAL A 82 -8.75 -14.58 -5.74
C VAL A 82 -9.23 -16.00 -6.00
N ASP A 83 -8.43 -16.96 -5.56
CA ASP A 83 -8.80 -18.37 -5.49
C ASP A 83 -9.10 -18.76 -4.04
N LEU A 84 -10.25 -19.42 -3.83
CA LEU A 84 -10.72 -19.84 -2.51
C LEU A 84 -10.74 -21.37 -2.45
N PRO A 85 -9.58 -22.02 -2.19
CA PRO A 85 -9.53 -23.46 -2.08
C PRO A 85 -10.30 -23.97 -0.84
N ASP A 86 -10.40 -23.15 0.20
CA ASP A 86 -11.08 -23.44 1.46
C ASP A 86 -11.83 -22.20 1.98
N PRO A 87 -12.81 -22.36 2.90
CA PRO A 87 -13.57 -21.23 3.47
C PRO A 87 -12.71 -20.17 4.17
N ASP A 88 -11.60 -20.58 4.79
CA ASP A 88 -10.72 -19.74 5.60
C ASP A 88 -9.35 -19.50 4.94
N VAL A 89 -9.21 -19.80 3.65
CA VAL A 89 -7.97 -19.61 2.89
C VAL A 89 -8.28 -18.93 1.58
N ALA A 90 -7.61 -17.80 1.34
CA ALA A 90 -7.63 -17.11 0.06
C ALA A 90 -6.21 -17.05 -0.51
N LEU A 91 -6.04 -17.58 -1.72
CA LEU A 91 -4.83 -17.42 -2.51
C LEU A 91 -5.06 -16.26 -3.47
N VAL A 92 -4.23 -15.23 -3.37
CA VAL A 92 -4.46 -13.97 -4.07
C VAL A 92 -3.25 -13.64 -4.91
N GLU A 93 -3.48 -13.48 -6.21
CA GLU A 93 -2.56 -12.83 -7.10
C GLU A 93 -2.98 -11.37 -7.27
N SER A 94 -2.04 -10.44 -7.12
CA SER A 94 -2.28 -9.04 -7.45
C SER A 94 -1.09 -8.43 -8.18
N TYR A 95 -1.37 -7.49 -9.07
CA TYR A 95 -0.36 -6.76 -9.81
C TYR A 95 -0.04 -5.48 -9.05
N CYS A 96 1.24 -5.14 -8.99
CA CYS A 96 1.69 -3.92 -8.36
C CYS A 96 2.62 -3.15 -9.28
N LEU A 97 2.26 -1.89 -9.53
CA LEU A 97 3.10 -0.92 -10.22
C LEU A 97 3.48 0.18 -9.22
N CYS A 98 4.78 0.34 -8.97
CA CYS A 98 5.29 1.33 -8.04
C CYS A 98 6.03 2.44 -8.78
N TYR A 99 5.80 3.68 -8.37
CA TYR A 99 6.62 4.83 -8.74
C TYR A 99 7.27 5.41 -7.49
N LEU A 100 8.58 5.24 -7.38
CA LEU A 100 9.37 5.62 -6.21
C LEU A 100 10.33 6.75 -6.60
N ARG A 101 10.10 7.94 -6.07
CA ARG A 101 10.96 9.10 -6.34
C ARG A 101 11.86 9.38 -5.15
N ARG A 102 13.15 9.50 -5.42
CA ARG A 102 14.12 9.95 -4.42
C ARG A 102 14.07 11.46 -4.27
N ARG A 103 14.32 11.94 -3.06
CA ARG A 103 14.60 13.35 -2.81
C ARG A 103 15.73 13.82 -3.73
N GLU A 104 15.62 15.05 -4.20
CA GLU A 104 16.69 15.75 -4.90
C GLU A 104 17.96 15.77 -4.03
N LEU A 105 19.07 15.28 -4.58
CA LEU A 105 20.37 15.22 -3.87
C LEU A 105 21.29 16.38 -4.23
N GLU A 106 21.04 17.06 -5.36
CA GLU A 106 21.84 18.17 -5.88
C GLU A 106 20.92 19.29 -6.34
N ALA A 107 21.35 20.56 -6.25
CA ALA A 107 20.54 21.73 -6.59
C ALA A 107 20.18 21.88 -8.10
N SER A 108 20.31 20.81 -8.88
CA SER A 108 20.10 20.79 -10.33
C SER A 108 18.63 20.66 -10.72
N GLY A 109 17.72 20.38 -9.78
CA GLY A 109 16.31 20.08 -10.01
C GLY A 109 16.05 18.66 -10.53
N ALA A 110 17.08 17.84 -10.70
CA ALA A 110 16.96 16.47 -11.19
C ALA A 110 16.74 15.49 -10.04
N GLN A 111 15.80 14.56 -10.23
CA GLN A 111 15.49 13.50 -9.27
C GLN A 111 15.55 12.14 -9.95
N GLN A 112 15.90 11.12 -9.18
CA GLN A 112 15.81 9.74 -9.62
C GLN A 112 14.39 9.21 -9.36
N MET A 113 13.78 8.63 -10.39
CA MET A 113 12.58 7.82 -10.29
C MET A 113 12.93 6.35 -10.52
N THR A 114 12.43 5.47 -9.67
CA THR A 114 12.40 4.03 -9.89
C THR A 114 10.97 3.59 -10.17
N THR A 115 10.74 3.01 -11.33
CA THR A 115 9.50 2.31 -11.66
C THR A 115 9.70 0.83 -11.40
N VAL A 116 8.80 0.21 -10.64
CA VAL A 116 8.84 -1.22 -10.31
C VAL A 116 7.57 -1.87 -10.84
N LYS A 117 7.71 -2.93 -11.63
CA LYS A 117 6.60 -3.82 -11.97
C LYS A 117 6.80 -5.13 -11.24
N CYS A 118 5.81 -5.52 -10.46
CA CYS A 118 5.83 -6.78 -9.75
C CYS A 118 4.42 -7.35 -9.56
N ARG A 119 4.37 -8.58 -9.08
CA ARG A 119 3.15 -9.24 -8.60
C ARG A 119 3.34 -9.67 -7.16
N TYR A 120 2.25 -9.69 -6.42
CA TYR A 120 2.17 -10.31 -5.11
C TYR A 120 1.42 -11.64 -5.24
N LEU A 121 2.03 -12.69 -4.72
CA LEU A 121 1.35 -13.95 -4.42
C LEU A 121 1.16 -14.02 -2.92
N ASP A 122 -0.08 -13.85 -2.49
CA ASP A 122 -0.46 -13.77 -1.09
C ASP A 122 -1.30 -14.99 -0.70
N LYS A 123 -1.02 -15.49 0.51
CA LYS A 123 -1.96 -16.31 1.26
C LYS A 123 -2.60 -15.44 2.31
N PHE A 124 -3.92 -15.32 2.26
CA PHE A 124 -4.74 -14.68 3.26
C PHE A 124 -5.49 -15.72 4.09
N THR A 125 -5.62 -15.46 5.39
CA THR A 125 -6.49 -16.21 6.31
C THR A 125 -7.18 -15.23 7.26
N PRO A 126 -8.40 -15.52 7.76
CA PRO A 126 -9.03 -14.68 8.77
C PRO A 126 -8.31 -14.80 10.11
N ASP A 127 -8.29 -13.70 10.88
CA ASP A 127 -7.92 -13.72 12.29
C ASP A 127 -9.08 -14.19 13.18
N ALA A 128 -8.86 -14.27 14.50
CA ALA A 128 -9.85 -14.73 15.46
C ALA A 128 -11.17 -13.93 15.48
N VAL A 129 -11.17 -12.71 14.93
CA VAL A 129 -12.37 -11.85 14.82
C VAL A 129 -12.87 -11.72 13.38
N GLY A 130 -12.40 -12.60 12.47
CA GLY A 130 -12.86 -12.70 11.09
C GLY A 130 -12.23 -11.69 10.12
N ARG A 131 -11.18 -10.95 10.50
CA ARG A 131 -10.49 -10.04 9.58
C ARG A 131 -9.49 -10.81 8.74
N TRP A 132 -9.62 -10.74 7.42
CA TRP A 132 -8.66 -11.30 6.50
C TRP A 132 -7.33 -10.53 6.54
N ARG A 133 -6.24 -11.25 6.80
CA ARG A 133 -4.88 -10.71 6.89
C ARG A 133 -3.90 -11.57 6.11
N ILE A 134 -2.79 -10.98 5.70
CA ILE A 134 -1.71 -11.64 4.98
C ILE A 134 -1.01 -12.61 5.94
N ALA A 135 -1.10 -13.91 5.66
CA ALA A 135 -0.38 -14.96 6.36
C ALA A 135 1.00 -15.22 5.73
N SER A 136 1.11 -15.09 4.41
CA SER A 136 2.40 -15.09 3.73
C SER A 136 2.34 -14.34 2.41
N ARG A 137 3.45 -13.70 2.03
CA ARG A 137 3.61 -13.00 0.75
C ARG A 137 4.87 -13.45 0.03
N MET A 138 4.78 -13.58 -1.30
CA MET A 138 5.94 -13.57 -2.19
C MET A 138 5.79 -12.45 -3.20
N VAL A 139 6.82 -11.63 -3.34
CA VAL A 139 6.89 -10.59 -4.37
C VAL A 139 7.72 -11.07 -5.55
N LEU A 140 7.10 -11.09 -6.72
CA LEU A 140 7.73 -11.48 -7.98
C LEU A 140 7.98 -10.21 -8.78
N PHE A 141 9.25 -9.87 -8.98
CA PHE A 141 9.64 -8.70 -9.75
C PHE A 141 9.80 -9.05 -11.22
N ASP A 142 9.10 -8.34 -12.09
CA ASP A 142 9.29 -8.44 -13.54
C ASP A 142 10.40 -7.48 -13.99
N GLU A 143 10.39 -6.25 -13.48
CA GLU A 143 11.38 -5.24 -13.82
C GLU A 143 11.52 -4.14 -12.74
N LEU A 144 12.74 -3.59 -12.68
CA LEU A 144 13.03 -2.34 -11.99
C LEU A 144 13.74 -1.42 -12.98
N CYS A 145 13.11 -0.30 -13.31
CA CYS A 145 13.67 0.69 -14.22
C CYS A 145 14.00 1.96 -13.46
N VAL A 146 15.20 2.49 -13.67
CA VAL A 146 15.67 3.73 -13.05
C VAL A 146 15.83 4.78 -14.13
N GLY A 147 15.24 5.95 -13.91
CA GLY A 147 15.33 7.10 -14.81
C GLY A 147 15.49 8.41 -14.06
N GLU A 148 15.95 9.42 -14.78
CA GLU A 148 15.93 10.80 -14.31
C GLU A 148 14.58 11.45 -14.63
N ILE A 149 14.06 12.22 -13.70
CA ILE A 149 12.90 13.07 -13.88
C ILE A 149 13.15 14.47 -13.32
N ARG A 150 12.35 15.43 -13.77
CA ARG A 150 12.25 16.76 -13.18
C ARG A 150 10.84 16.97 -12.70
N ASP A 151 10.70 17.37 -11.46
CA ASP A 151 9.41 17.65 -10.86
C ASP A 151 9.01 19.10 -11.13
N SER A 152 8.10 19.29 -12.09
CA SER A 152 7.58 20.59 -12.50
C SER A 152 6.28 20.99 -11.79
N ARG A 153 5.97 20.37 -10.63
CA ARG A 153 4.80 20.74 -9.83
C ARG A 153 4.81 22.24 -9.54
N PRO A 154 3.69 22.95 -9.80
CA PRO A 154 3.59 24.37 -9.47
C PRO A 154 3.75 24.62 -7.97
N PRO A 155 4.37 25.74 -7.54
CA PRO A 155 4.52 26.06 -6.11
C PRO A 155 3.19 26.13 -5.33
N ALA A 156 2.09 26.46 -6.00
CA ALA A 156 0.75 26.54 -5.41
C ALA A 156 0.03 25.18 -5.29
N ALA A 157 0.60 24.10 -5.84
CA ALA A 157 -0.01 22.78 -5.75
C ALA A 157 0.04 22.24 -4.32
N THR A 158 -1.09 21.75 -3.82
CA THR A 158 -1.12 21.06 -2.52
C THR A 158 -0.28 19.78 -2.60
N ARG A 159 0.65 19.63 -1.65
CA ARG A 159 1.61 18.53 -1.62
C ARG A 159 0.98 17.31 -0.92
N SER A 160 1.14 16.13 -1.52
CA SER A 160 0.98 14.87 -0.79
C SER A 160 2.21 14.65 0.08
N GLU A 161 1.98 14.26 1.33
CA GLU A 161 3.03 13.96 2.30
C GLU A 161 3.10 12.47 2.57
N ARG A 162 4.26 12.02 3.03
CA ARG A 162 4.50 10.60 3.33
C ARG A 162 4.56 10.33 4.83
N ASP A 163 3.88 11.16 5.62
CA ASP A 163 3.84 11.08 7.08
C ASP A 163 2.47 11.56 7.61
N ARG A 164 2.38 11.80 8.93
CA ARG A 164 1.17 12.25 9.62
C ARG A 164 0.74 13.69 9.29
N LYS A 165 1.51 14.43 8.48
CA LYS A 165 1.13 15.75 7.96
C LYS A 165 0.34 15.67 6.66
N ASP A 166 0.18 14.48 6.06
CA ASP A 166 -0.63 14.34 4.85
C ASP A 166 -2.09 14.76 5.12
N PRO A 167 -2.72 15.56 4.22
CA PRO A 167 -4.10 15.99 4.39
C PRO A 167 -5.11 14.85 4.56
N LEU A 168 -4.77 13.61 4.15
CA LEU A 168 -5.55 12.41 4.39
C LEU A 168 -5.98 12.27 5.86
N TRP A 169 -5.11 12.58 6.82
CA TRP A 169 -5.43 12.30 8.22
C TRP A 169 -6.49 13.25 8.75
N VAL A 170 -6.40 14.54 8.41
CA VAL A 170 -7.46 15.51 8.71
C VAL A 170 -8.77 15.14 8.00
N PHE A 171 -8.67 14.65 6.75
CA PHE A 171 -9.81 14.17 5.98
C PHE A 171 -10.53 13.00 6.69
N LEU A 172 -9.77 12.00 7.14
CA LEU A 172 -10.33 10.85 7.85
C LEU A 172 -10.86 11.21 9.23
N ASP A 173 -10.16 12.06 9.98
CA ASP A 173 -10.55 12.47 11.34
C ASP A 173 -11.87 13.24 11.35
N ARG A 174 -12.13 14.06 10.32
CA ARG A 174 -13.41 14.78 10.19
C ARG A 174 -14.53 13.90 9.65
N GLY A 175 -14.21 12.89 8.85
CA GLY A 175 -15.18 11.92 8.35
C GLY A 175 -16.42 12.58 7.74
N ALA A 176 -17.59 12.35 8.36
CA ALA A 176 -18.87 12.89 7.89
C ALA A 176 -18.99 14.42 7.99
N ASP A 177 -18.18 15.06 8.85
CA ASP A 177 -18.15 16.52 9.04
C ASP A 177 -17.16 17.22 8.10
N TRP A 178 -16.54 16.49 7.17
CA TRP A 178 -15.63 17.06 6.18
C TRP A 178 -16.35 18.04 5.23
N ASN A 179 -15.83 19.26 5.08
CA ASN A 179 -16.37 20.28 4.17
C ASN A 179 -15.28 20.88 3.28
N SER A 180 -15.62 21.24 2.04
CA SER A 180 -14.70 21.90 1.10
C SER A 180 -14.16 23.25 1.59
N ALA A 181 -14.85 23.91 2.53
CA ALA A 181 -14.32 25.12 3.20
C ALA A 181 -13.03 24.85 3.99
N ASP A 182 -12.78 23.60 4.41
CA ASP A 182 -11.56 23.20 5.12
C ASP A 182 -10.30 23.27 4.23
N TYR A 183 -10.46 23.26 2.90
CA TYR A 183 -9.35 23.50 1.96
C TYR A 183 -8.84 24.95 2.03
N ALA A 184 -9.71 25.93 2.31
CA ALA A 184 -9.33 27.35 2.31
C ALA A 184 -8.48 27.76 3.53
N ALA A 185 -8.61 27.04 4.64
CA ALA A 185 -7.89 27.34 5.88
C ALA A 185 -6.40 26.89 5.87
N GLY A 186 -6.03 25.98 4.96
CA GLY A 186 -4.66 25.43 4.85
C GLY A 186 -3.67 26.28 4.03
N SER A 187 -4.16 27.26 3.25
CA SER A 187 -3.34 28.08 2.33
C SER A 187 -2.53 29.20 3.02
N LYS A 188 -2.64 29.38 4.34
CA LYS A 188 -2.00 30.48 5.09
C LYS A 188 -0.90 30.00 6.04
N ARG A 189 -0.01 29.11 5.61
CA ARG A 189 1.28 28.94 6.29
C ARG A 189 2.38 29.28 5.29
N GLN A 190 2.90 30.51 5.48
CA GLN A 190 4.14 31.03 4.89
C GLN A 190 5.32 30.12 5.22
#